data_AF-A0A1B6JC88-F1
#
_entry.id   AF-A0A1B6JC88-F1
#
_cell.length_a   1.000
_cell.length_b   1.000
_cell.length_c   1.000
_cell.angle_alpha   90.00
_cell.angle_beta   90.00
_cell.angle_gamma   90.00
#
_symmetry.space_group_name_H-M   'P 1'
#
loop_
_entity.id
_entity.type
_entity.pdbx_description
1 polymer ?
#
loop_
_entity_poly.entity_id
_entity_poly.type
_entity_poly.pdbx_seq_one_letter_code
_entity_poly.pdbx_strand_id
1 'polypeptide(L)'
;LSVKEDWIGSVDPDMYGYYVDYGLLLVFGGIPWQVYFQRVLSSKSAGRAQILSYVAAFGCIIMAIPPVLIGAIARNTAWNETAYKGPYPLTTEETSMILPMVLQYLTPDFVSFFGLGAVSAAVMSSADSSVLSASSMFARNVYKLIFRQRASEMEIIWVMRVSIFVVGILSTIMALTIPSIYGLWSMCSDLVYCILFPQLLMVVHFKHHCNTYGSLSAYIVAFVVRMSGGEPLLGLAPTIHYPGWDGERQLFPF
;
A
#
# COMPACT_ATOMS: atom_id res chain seq x y z
N LEU A 1 27.27 -31.71 -1.36
CA LEU A 1 27.00 -30.26 -1.54
C LEU A 1 25.97 -29.87 -0.49
N SER A 2 26.43 -29.32 0.63
CA SER A 2 25.54 -28.86 1.71
C SER A 2 24.80 -27.62 1.19
N VAL A 3 23.49 -27.77 0.96
CA VAL A 3 22.59 -26.62 0.80
C VAL A 3 22.59 -25.94 2.16
N LYS A 4 23.44 -24.92 2.35
CA LYS A 4 23.24 -23.98 3.46
C LYS A 4 21.87 -23.37 3.22
N GLU A 5 20.96 -23.50 4.18
CA GLU A 5 19.64 -22.89 4.15
C GLU A 5 19.78 -21.36 4.27
N ASP A 6 20.28 -20.72 3.21
CA ASP A 6 20.69 -19.30 3.18
C ASP A 6 19.55 -18.35 2.75
N TRP A 7 18.30 -18.85 2.87
CA TRP A 7 17.09 -18.09 2.56
C TRP A 7 16.34 -17.64 3.83
N ILE A 8 16.66 -18.23 4.99
CA ILE A 8 16.15 -17.79 6.28
C ILE A 8 17.10 -16.69 6.78
N GLY A 9 16.68 -15.43 6.61
CA GLY A 9 17.41 -14.30 7.17
C GLY A 9 17.30 -14.25 8.70
N SER A 10 18.24 -13.55 9.35
CA SER A 10 18.15 -13.19 10.76
C SER A 10 17.67 -11.74 10.91
N VAL A 11 16.75 -11.50 11.83
CA VAL A 11 16.37 -10.14 12.23
C VAL A 11 17.14 -9.76 13.49
N ASP A 12 17.85 -8.63 13.44
CA ASP A 12 18.57 -8.10 14.60
C ASP A 12 17.60 -7.76 15.74
N PRO A 13 17.95 -8.06 17.02
CA PRO A 13 17.05 -7.83 18.15
C PRO A 13 16.54 -6.40 18.29
N ASP A 14 17.37 -5.42 17.91
CA ASP A 14 17.03 -4.00 17.97
C ASP A 14 15.95 -3.60 16.95
N MET A 15 15.72 -4.43 15.92
CA MET A 15 14.73 -4.21 14.88
C MET A 15 13.36 -4.84 15.18
N TYR A 16 13.22 -5.62 16.26
CA TYR A 16 11.93 -6.28 16.55
C TYR A 16 10.78 -5.28 16.71
N GLY A 17 11.01 -4.14 17.37
CA GLY A 17 10.01 -3.08 17.50
C GLY A 17 9.56 -2.53 16.15
N TYR A 18 10.53 -2.27 15.26
CA TYR A 18 10.28 -1.83 13.89
C TYR A 18 9.38 -2.80 13.13
N TYR A 19 9.71 -4.10 13.14
CA TYR A 19 8.94 -5.12 12.41
C TYR A 19 7.54 -5.33 12.99
N VAL A 20 7.39 -5.30 14.32
CA VAL A 20 6.09 -5.42 14.97
C VAL A 20 5.19 -4.27 14.53
N ASP A 21 5.68 -3.04 14.66
CA ASP A 21 4.91 -1.87 14.27
C ASP A 21 4.60 -1.85 12.79
N TYR A 22 5.57 -2.17 11.93
CA TYR A 22 5.33 -2.28 10.50
C TYR A 22 4.24 -3.33 10.22
N GLY A 23 4.22 -4.44 10.96
CA GLY A 23 3.12 -5.40 10.93
C GLY A 23 1.77 -4.80 11.33
N LEU A 24 1.73 -3.98 12.38
CA LEU A 24 0.51 -3.26 12.79
C LEU A 24 0.04 -2.27 11.73
N LEU A 25 0.97 -1.52 11.12
CA LEU A 25 0.69 -0.62 10.00
C LEU A 25 0.07 -1.37 8.82
N LEU A 26 0.60 -2.54 8.46
CA LEU A 26 0.04 -3.36 7.38
C LEU A 26 -1.35 -3.90 7.69
N VAL A 27 -1.59 -4.31 8.94
CA VAL A 27 -2.88 -4.88 9.36
C VAL A 27 -3.93 -3.79 9.53
N PHE A 28 -3.62 -2.72 10.25
CA PHE A 28 -4.56 -1.68 10.64
C PHE A 28 -4.68 -0.54 9.62
N GLY A 29 -3.59 -0.19 8.93
CA GLY A 29 -3.63 0.81 7.84
C GLY A 29 -4.51 0.37 6.67
N GLY A 30 -4.67 -0.94 6.46
CA GLY A 30 -5.58 -1.49 5.44
C GLY A 30 -7.08 -1.38 5.78
N ILE A 31 -7.44 -1.20 7.06
CA ILE A 31 -8.84 -1.18 7.52
C ILE A 31 -9.62 0.04 6.98
N PRO A 32 -9.16 1.30 7.17
CA PRO A 32 -9.85 2.49 6.67
C PRO A 32 -9.73 2.67 5.15
N TRP A 33 -9.16 1.71 4.40
CA TRP A 33 -8.87 1.87 2.99
C TRP A 33 -10.15 1.94 2.13
N GLN A 34 -10.33 3.05 1.41
CA GLN A 34 -11.59 3.36 0.73
C GLN A 34 -12.01 2.30 -0.32
N VAL A 35 -11.05 1.70 -1.04
CA VAL A 35 -11.35 0.67 -2.06
C VAL A 35 -12.11 -0.50 -1.44
N TYR A 36 -11.78 -0.89 -0.21
CA TYR A 36 -12.47 -1.96 0.49
C TYR A 36 -13.91 -1.57 0.82
N PHE A 37 -14.12 -0.37 1.37
CA PHE A 37 -15.47 0.13 1.67
C PHE A 37 -16.35 0.24 0.42
N GLN A 38 -15.80 0.62 -0.73
CA GLN A 38 -16.57 0.65 -1.98
C GLN A 38 -17.08 -0.74 -2.36
N ARG A 39 -16.29 -1.80 -2.16
CA ARG A 39 -16.69 -3.19 -2.44
C ARG A 39 -17.71 -3.71 -1.42
N VAL A 40 -17.55 -3.37 -0.14
CA VAL A 40 -18.51 -3.73 0.91
C VAL A 40 -19.86 -3.01 0.68
N LEU A 41 -19.84 -1.71 0.39
CA LEU A 41 -21.05 -0.90 0.22
C LEU A 41 -21.77 -1.14 -1.12
N SER A 42 -21.09 -1.70 -2.12
CA SER A 42 -21.73 -2.15 -3.37
C SER A 42 -22.35 -3.55 -3.27
N SER A 43 -22.12 -4.27 -2.18
CA SER A 43 -22.73 -5.58 -1.95
C SER A 43 -24.22 -5.46 -1.64
N LYS A 44 -25.03 -6.35 -2.24
CA LYS A 44 -26.49 -6.33 -2.11
C LYS A 44 -27.01 -6.54 -0.68
N SER A 45 -26.21 -7.12 0.22
CA SER A 45 -26.57 -7.33 1.61
C SER A 45 -25.34 -7.38 2.51
N ALA A 46 -25.52 -7.01 3.79
CA ALA A 46 -24.46 -7.04 4.79
C ALA A 46 -23.88 -8.44 4.99
N GLY A 47 -24.72 -9.48 5.04
CA GLY A 47 -24.25 -10.87 5.19
C GLY A 47 -23.38 -11.35 4.02
N ARG A 48 -23.69 -10.93 2.79
CA ARG A 48 -22.84 -11.25 1.62
C ARG A 48 -21.50 -10.53 1.69
N ALA A 49 -21.50 -9.27 2.11
CA ALA A 49 -20.27 -8.52 2.28
C ALA A 49 -19.35 -9.19 3.33
N GLN A 50 -19.92 -9.61 4.47
CA GLN A 50 -19.16 -10.31 5.51
C GLN A 50 -18.55 -11.63 5.02
N ILE A 51 -19.34 -12.47 4.34
CA ILE A 51 -18.84 -13.73 3.79
C ILE A 51 -17.72 -13.47 2.79
N LEU A 52 -17.88 -12.49 1.90
CA LEU A 52 -16.85 -12.14 0.92
C LEU A 52 -15.55 -11.68 1.61
N SER A 53 -15.66 -10.92 2.71
CA SER A 53 -14.50 -10.50 3.51
C SER A 53 -13.80 -11.66 4.19
N TYR A 54 -14.53 -12.62 4.77
CA TYR A 54 -13.91 -13.81 5.39
C TYR A 54 -13.25 -14.73 4.36
N VAL A 55 -13.92 -14.94 3.22
CA VAL A 55 -13.35 -15.71 2.10
C VAL A 55 -12.10 -15.02 1.56
N ALA A 56 -12.12 -13.70 1.41
CA ALA A 56 -10.96 -12.93 1.00
C ALA A 56 -9.81 -13.03 2.01
N ALA A 57 -10.08 -12.93 3.31
CA ALA A 57 -9.06 -13.05 4.36
C ALA A 57 -8.35 -14.42 4.30
N PHE A 58 -9.11 -15.51 4.20
CA PHE A 58 -8.52 -16.85 4.03
C PHE A 58 -7.78 -17.00 2.69
N GLY A 59 -8.37 -16.46 1.62
CA GLY A 59 -7.74 -16.42 0.30
C GLY A 59 -6.40 -15.69 0.31
N CYS A 60 -6.29 -14.56 1.01
CA CYS A 60 -5.04 -13.80 1.15
C CYS A 60 -3.94 -14.61 1.83
N ILE A 61 -4.25 -15.41 2.85
CA ILE A 61 -3.27 -16.28 3.52
C ILE A 61 -2.69 -17.30 2.52
N ILE A 62 -3.54 -17.95 1.73
CA ILE A 62 -3.09 -18.90 0.71
C ILE A 62 -2.30 -18.19 -0.39
N MET A 63 -2.78 -17.03 -0.84
CA MET A 63 -2.15 -16.25 -1.90
C MET A 63 -0.85 -15.55 -1.48
N ALA A 64 -0.50 -15.55 -0.19
CA ALA A 64 0.80 -15.10 0.28
C ALA A 64 1.92 -16.12 -0.01
N ILE A 65 1.59 -17.40 -0.18
CA ILE A 65 2.57 -18.47 -0.40
C ILE A 65 3.32 -18.31 -1.73
N PRO A 66 2.65 -18.10 -2.89
CA PRO A 66 3.36 -18.02 -4.17
C PRO A 66 4.41 -16.90 -4.27
N PRO A 67 4.13 -15.64 -3.86
CA PRO A 67 5.14 -14.58 -3.88
C PRO A 67 6.39 -14.91 -3.04
N VAL A 68 6.21 -15.53 -1.86
CA VAL A 68 7.32 -15.97 -1.00
C VAL A 68 8.15 -17.04 -1.68
N LEU A 69 7.51 -18.03 -2.30
CA LEU A 69 8.21 -19.09 -3.05
C LEU A 69 8.98 -18.51 -4.25
N ILE A 70 8.39 -17.56 -4.99
CA ILE A 70 9.05 -16.90 -6.11
C ILE A 70 10.31 -16.16 -5.63
N GLY A 71 10.22 -15.44 -4.51
CA GLY A 71 11.37 -14.78 -3.88
C GLY A 71 12.47 -15.77 -3.46
N ALA A 72 12.09 -16.89 -2.85
CA ALA A 72 13.02 -17.94 -2.44
C ALA A 72 13.70 -18.62 -3.65
N ILE A 73 12.97 -18.85 -4.74
CA ILE A 73 13.51 -19.36 -5.99
C ILE A 73 14.52 -18.36 -6.57
N ALA A 74 14.15 -17.09 -6.65
CA ALA A 74 15.02 -16.03 -7.15
C ALA A 74 16.32 -15.91 -6.36
N ARG A 75 16.27 -16.06 -5.03
CA ARG A 75 17.45 -16.03 -4.16
C ARG A 75 18.40 -17.20 -4.40
N ASN A 76 17.86 -18.40 -4.63
CA ASN A 76 18.64 -19.63 -4.83
C ASN A 76 19.09 -19.86 -6.29
N THR A 77 18.59 -19.05 -7.22
CA THR A 77 18.92 -19.18 -8.65
C THR A 77 20.32 -18.65 -8.93
N ALA A 78 21.15 -19.44 -9.61
CA ALA A 78 22.44 -19.02 -10.14
C ALA A 78 22.22 -18.16 -11.40
N TRP A 79 21.90 -16.87 -11.23
CA TRP A 79 21.57 -15.95 -12.33
C TRP A 79 22.66 -15.87 -13.42
N ASN A 80 23.93 -16.09 -13.07
CA ASN A 80 25.05 -16.15 -14.02
C ASN A 80 24.95 -17.30 -15.05
N GLU A 81 24.20 -18.36 -14.74
CA GLU A 81 23.99 -19.51 -15.63
C GLU A 81 22.70 -19.41 -16.44
N THR A 82 21.92 -18.34 -16.24
CA THR A 82 20.66 -18.09 -16.95
C THR A 82 20.88 -17.20 -18.18
N ALA A 83 19.80 -16.96 -18.95
CA ALA A 83 19.83 -16.01 -20.06
C ALA A 83 19.91 -14.53 -19.62
N TYR A 84 19.90 -14.25 -18.31
CA TYR A 84 20.06 -12.91 -17.74
C TYR A 84 21.49 -12.40 -17.92
N LYS A 85 21.63 -11.15 -18.39
CA LYS A 85 22.93 -10.51 -18.68
C LYS A 85 23.18 -9.24 -17.88
N GLY A 86 22.38 -8.99 -16.85
CA GLY A 86 22.50 -7.79 -16.01
C GLY A 86 23.54 -7.95 -14.88
N PRO A 87 23.63 -6.96 -13.98
CA PRO A 87 24.57 -6.99 -12.87
C PRO A 87 24.30 -8.15 -11.91
N TYR A 88 25.37 -8.81 -11.46
CA TYR A 88 25.33 -9.84 -10.43
C TYR A 88 26.39 -9.56 -9.36
N PRO A 89 26.06 -9.54 -8.05
CA PRO A 89 24.73 -9.78 -7.46
C PRO A 89 23.68 -8.75 -7.86
N LEU A 90 22.39 -9.15 -7.87
CA LEU A 90 21.26 -8.29 -8.23
C LEU A 90 21.28 -7.01 -7.40
N THR A 91 21.05 -5.85 -8.02
CA THR A 91 20.96 -4.58 -7.29
C THR A 91 19.55 -4.43 -6.69
N THR A 92 19.32 -3.34 -5.95
CA THR A 92 18.00 -3.00 -5.39
C THR A 92 16.94 -2.82 -6.46
N GLU A 93 17.32 -2.33 -7.65
CA GLU A 93 16.40 -2.14 -8.78
C GLU A 93 15.91 -3.48 -9.32
N GLU A 94 16.82 -4.42 -9.58
CA GLU A 94 16.41 -5.75 -10.04
C GLU A 94 15.71 -6.55 -8.94
N THR A 95 16.06 -6.35 -7.67
CA THR A 95 15.35 -6.97 -6.55
C THR A 95 13.87 -6.58 -6.54
N SER A 96 13.55 -5.33 -6.90
CA SER A 96 12.16 -4.86 -7.02
C SER A 96 11.41 -5.48 -8.20
N MET A 97 12.13 -6.05 -9.17
CA MET A 97 11.61 -6.70 -10.39
C MET A 97 11.77 -8.23 -10.37
N ILE A 98 11.95 -8.85 -9.20
CA ILE A 98 12.14 -10.30 -9.08
C ILE A 98 11.00 -11.09 -9.73
N LEU A 99 9.75 -10.72 -9.48
CA LEU A 99 8.60 -11.44 -10.03
C LEU A 99 8.62 -11.50 -11.57
N PRO A 100 8.70 -10.37 -12.30
CA PRO A 100 8.78 -10.43 -13.75
C PRO A 100 10.08 -11.09 -14.25
N MET A 101 11.21 -10.93 -13.57
CA MET A 101 12.46 -11.61 -13.97
C MET A 101 12.37 -13.13 -13.86
N VAL A 102 11.80 -13.66 -12.77
CA VAL A 102 11.59 -15.10 -12.60
C VAL A 102 10.69 -15.64 -13.70
N LEU A 103 9.58 -14.94 -14.00
CA LEU A 103 8.70 -15.33 -15.11
C LEU A 103 9.43 -15.29 -16.46
N GLN A 104 10.21 -14.25 -16.71
CA GLN A 104 10.87 -14.05 -18.00
C GLN A 104 12.03 -15.03 -18.26
N TYR A 105 12.86 -15.29 -17.25
CA TYR A 105 14.13 -16.01 -17.44
C TYR A 105 14.11 -17.45 -16.95
N LEU A 106 13.17 -17.82 -16.06
CA LEU A 106 13.10 -19.17 -15.47
C LEU A 106 11.90 -19.99 -15.95
N THR A 107 11.03 -19.42 -16.80
CA THR A 107 9.87 -20.13 -17.34
C THR A 107 9.90 -20.20 -18.87
N PRO A 108 9.27 -21.21 -19.48
CA PRO A 108 9.14 -21.29 -20.94
C PRO A 108 8.39 -20.08 -21.53
N ASP A 109 8.68 -19.72 -22.78
CA ASP A 109 8.15 -18.52 -23.46
C ASP A 109 6.63 -18.36 -23.33
N PHE A 110 5.87 -19.45 -23.46
CA PHE A 110 4.42 -19.41 -23.31
C PHE A 110 3.98 -19.03 -21.89
N VAL A 111 4.62 -19.61 -20.86
CA VAL A 111 4.29 -19.32 -19.45
C VAL A 111 4.70 -17.90 -19.10
N SER A 112 5.85 -17.44 -19.59
CA SER A 112 6.30 -16.05 -19.43
C SER A 112 5.29 -15.07 -20.04
N PHE A 113 4.83 -15.32 -21.27
CA PHE A 113 3.86 -14.46 -21.95
C PHE A 113 2.55 -14.33 -21.17
N PHE A 114 1.93 -15.46 -20.80
CA PHE A 114 0.68 -15.45 -20.02
C PHE A 114 0.88 -14.95 -18.59
N GLY A 115 2.01 -15.29 -17.95
CA GLY A 115 2.34 -14.88 -16.59
C GLY A 115 2.52 -13.37 -16.48
N LEU A 116 3.35 -12.78 -17.34
CA LEU A 116 3.54 -11.33 -17.39
C LEU A 116 2.25 -10.59 -17.77
N GLY A 117 1.45 -11.16 -18.69
CA GLY A 117 0.12 -10.66 -19.00
C GLY A 117 -0.81 -10.66 -17.78
N ALA A 118 -0.82 -11.74 -16.99
CA ALA A 118 -1.61 -11.86 -15.78
C ALA A 118 -1.17 -10.87 -14.69
N VAL A 119 0.14 -10.70 -14.48
CA VAL A 119 0.69 -9.69 -13.55
C VAL A 119 0.25 -8.28 -13.99
N SER A 120 0.37 -7.97 -15.28
CA SER A 120 -0.05 -6.67 -15.84
C SER A 120 -1.56 -6.43 -15.62
N ALA A 121 -2.39 -7.45 -15.86
CA ALA A 121 -3.83 -7.38 -15.64
C ALA A 121 -4.19 -7.18 -14.15
N ALA A 122 -3.49 -7.85 -13.24
CA ALA A 122 -3.68 -7.72 -11.80
C ALA A 122 -3.32 -6.32 -11.28
N VAL A 123 -2.19 -5.76 -11.75
CA VAL A 123 -1.77 -4.38 -11.43
C VAL A 123 -2.80 -3.38 -11.98
N MET A 124 -3.25 -3.56 -13.23
CA MET A 124 -4.26 -2.69 -13.83
C MET A 124 -5.59 -2.70 -13.06
N SER A 125 -6.05 -3.87 -12.60
CA SER A 125 -7.27 -3.99 -11.79
C SER A 125 -7.16 -3.25 -10.44
N SER A 126 -5.98 -3.26 -9.84
CA SER A 126 -5.69 -2.56 -8.57
C SER A 126 -5.59 -1.05 -8.78
N ALA A 127 -4.96 -0.63 -9.87
CA ALA A 127 -4.86 0.78 -10.27
C ALA A 127 -6.24 1.37 -10.57
N ASP A 128 -7.08 0.67 -11.35
CA ASP A 128 -8.45 1.09 -11.66
C ASP A 128 -9.28 1.32 -10.38
N SER A 129 -9.26 0.35 -9.47
CA SER A 129 -9.95 0.46 -8.18
C SER A 129 -9.47 1.67 -7.37
N SER A 130 -8.18 1.96 -7.37
CA SER A 130 -7.58 3.06 -6.61
C SER A 130 -7.92 4.43 -7.22
N VAL A 131 -7.83 4.56 -8.55
CA VAL A 131 -8.19 5.78 -9.28
C VAL A 131 -9.67 6.07 -9.13
N LEU A 132 -10.54 5.06 -9.26
CA LEU A 132 -11.97 5.21 -9.05
C LEU A 132 -12.28 5.62 -7.60
N SER A 133 -11.58 5.04 -6.63
CA SER A 133 -11.72 5.38 -5.22
C SER A 133 -11.40 6.84 -4.94
N ALA A 134 -10.22 7.31 -5.35
CA ALA A 134 -9.82 8.71 -5.21
C ALA A 134 -10.78 9.66 -5.93
N SER A 135 -11.15 9.34 -7.17
CA SER A 135 -12.05 10.17 -7.99
C SER A 135 -13.45 10.28 -7.41
N SER A 136 -13.98 9.18 -6.86
CA SER A 136 -15.29 9.15 -6.21
C SER A 136 -15.30 9.95 -4.91
N MET A 137 -14.25 9.82 -4.09
CA MET A 137 -14.07 10.63 -2.89
C MET A 137 -14.00 12.11 -3.23
N PHE A 138 -13.24 12.51 -4.25
CA PHE A 138 -13.17 13.90 -4.67
C PHE A 138 -14.53 14.43 -5.13
N ALA A 139 -15.20 13.74 -6.06
CA ALA A 139 -16.48 14.21 -6.59
C ALA A 139 -17.58 14.32 -5.51
N ARG A 140 -17.64 13.36 -4.57
CA ARG A 140 -18.69 13.32 -3.54
C ARG A 140 -18.35 14.11 -2.28
N ASN A 141 -17.13 13.99 -1.76
CA ASN A 141 -16.77 14.57 -0.47
C ASN A 141 -16.20 15.97 -0.60
N VAL A 142 -15.55 16.29 -1.73
CA VAL A 142 -14.95 17.62 -1.96
C VAL A 142 -15.88 18.46 -2.82
N TYR A 143 -16.13 18.04 -4.07
CA TYR A 143 -16.90 18.84 -5.02
C TYR A 143 -18.34 19.10 -4.55
N LYS A 144 -19.09 18.04 -4.22
CA LYS A 144 -20.48 18.20 -3.77
C LYS A 144 -20.57 18.92 -2.43
N LEU A 145 -19.81 18.54 -1.41
CA LEU A 145 -20.02 19.10 -0.06
C LEU A 145 -19.43 20.52 0.11
N ILE A 146 -18.30 20.81 -0.51
CA ILE A 146 -17.58 22.09 -0.31
C ILE A 146 -17.95 23.10 -1.40
N PHE A 147 -17.90 22.70 -2.68
CA PHE A 147 -18.05 23.64 -3.79
C PHE A 147 -19.49 23.81 -4.27
N ARG A 148 -20.24 22.71 -4.42
CA ARG A 148 -21.59 22.75 -4.99
C ARG A 148 -22.56 21.74 -4.35
N GLN A 149 -23.13 22.14 -3.21
CA GLN A 149 -24.04 21.33 -2.39
C GLN A 149 -25.33 20.88 -3.10
N ARG A 150 -25.75 21.59 -4.15
CA ARG A 150 -26.93 21.28 -4.96
C ARG A 150 -26.59 20.59 -6.29
N ALA A 151 -25.38 20.04 -6.45
CA ALA A 151 -25.00 19.33 -7.67
C ALA A 151 -25.90 18.10 -7.90
N SER A 152 -26.34 17.92 -9.14
CA SER A 152 -27.13 16.75 -9.55
C SER A 152 -26.25 15.50 -9.65
N GLU A 153 -26.84 14.30 -9.62
CA GLU A 153 -26.06 13.06 -9.77
C GLU A 153 -25.37 12.96 -11.14
N MET A 154 -25.98 13.50 -12.20
CA MET A 154 -25.37 13.55 -13.54
C MET A 154 -24.11 14.42 -13.55
N GLU A 155 -24.17 15.55 -12.85
CA GLU A 155 -23.02 16.45 -12.69
C GLU A 155 -21.89 15.78 -11.90
N ILE A 156 -22.21 15.07 -10.82
CA ILE A 156 -21.22 14.34 -10.01
C ILE A 156 -20.53 13.27 -10.85
N ILE A 157 -21.25 12.56 -11.73
CA ILE A 157 -20.67 11.57 -12.63
C ILE A 157 -19.69 12.22 -13.61
N TRP A 158 -20.02 13.39 -14.17
CA TRP A 158 -19.09 14.14 -15.03
C TRP A 158 -17.84 14.58 -14.29
N VAL A 159 -17.99 15.13 -13.08
CA VAL A 159 -16.85 15.49 -12.23
C VAL A 159 -15.99 14.27 -11.91
N MET A 160 -16.61 13.13 -11.61
CA MET A 160 -15.89 11.88 -11.36
C MET A 160 -15.08 11.44 -12.58
N ARG A 161 -15.64 11.51 -13.80
CA ARG A 161 -14.92 11.19 -15.06
C ARG A 161 -13.72 12.10 -15.29
N VAL A 162 -13.88 13.41 -15.08
CA VAL A 162 -12.76 14.37 -15.19
C VAL A 162 -11.71 14.07 -14.12
N SER A 163 -12.13 13.76 -12.89
CA SER A 163 -11.23 13.43 -11.79
C SER A 163 -10.42 12.17 -12.07
N ILE A 164 -11.00 11.14 -12.70
CA ILE A 164 -10.27 9.94 -13.14
C ILE A 164 -9.10 10.31 -14.06
N PHE A 165 -9.33 11.21 -15.02
CA PHE A 165 -8.28 11.66 -15.93
C PHE A 165 -7.17 12.43 -15.19
N VAL A 166 -7.55 13.35 -14.30
CA VAL A 166 -6.61 14.14 -13.51
C VAL A 166 -5.78 13.26 -12.57
N VAL A 167 -6.43 12.39 -11.79
CA VAL A 167 -5.77 11.46 -10.87
C VAL A 167 -4.86 10.50 -11.64
N GLY A 168 -5.29 10.02 -12.81
CA GLY A 168 -4.48 9.18 -13.69
C GLY A 168 -3.21 9.87 -14.17
N ILE A 169 -3.30 11.13 -14.62
CA ILE A 169 -2.12 11.93 -15.00
C ILE A 169 -1.18 12.14 -13.81
N LEU A 170 -1.71 12.56 -12.66
CA LEU A 170 -0.89 12.81 -11.47
C LEU A 170 -0.19 11.53 -10.99
N SER A 171 -0.92 10.40 -10.99
CA SER A 171 -0.35 9.09 -10.65
C SER A 171 0.74 8.67 -11.63
N THR A 172 0.56 8.95 -12.93
CA THR A 172 1.58 8.67 -13.96
C THR A 172 2.82 9.52 -13.77
N ILE A 173 2.67 10.81 -13.45
CA ILE A 173 3.79 11.70 -13.14
C ILE A 173 4.54 11.16 -11.92
N MET A 174 3.84 10.83 -10.84
CA MET A 174 4.45 10.25 -9.63
C MET A 174 5.19 8.93 -9.93
N ALA A 175 4.60 8.06 -10.77
CA ALA A 175 5.23 6.80 -11.16
C ALA A 175 6.54 7.00 -11.95
N LEU A 176 6.69 8.11 -12.67
CA LEU A 176 7.90 8.44 -13.44
C LEU A 176 8.96 9.20 -12.63
N THR A 177 8.58 9.83 -11.51
CA THR A 177 9.49 10.69 -10.74
C THR A 177 9.97 10.08 -9.42
N ILE A 178 9.21 9.13 -8.85
CA ILE A 178 9.51 8.59 -7.52
C ILE A 178 10.43 7.37 -7.63
N PRO A 179 11.58 7.36 -6.92
CA PRO A 179 12.59 6.31 -7.05
C PRO A 179 12.20 5.00 -6.37
N SER A 180 11.28 5.02 -5.39
CA SER A 180 10.89 3.82 -4.63
C SER A 180 9.38 3.68 -4.50
N ILE A 181 8.84 2.65 -5.15
CA ILE A 181 7.42 2.27 -5.07
C ILE A 181 7.08 1.79 -3.66
N TYR A 182 7.94 0.95 -3.07
CA TYR A 182 7.74 0.42 -1.72
C TYR A 182 7.74 1.54 -0.68
N GLY A 183 8.68 2.49 -0.79
CA GLY A 183 8.76 3.64 0.11
C GLY A 183 7.47 4.49 0.05
N LEU A 184 7.01 4.83 -1.15
CA LEU A 184 5.78 5.60 -1.31
C LEU A 184 4.56 4.88 -0.72
N TRP A 185 4.46 3.57 -0.93
CA TRP A 185 3.37 2.78 -0.36
C TRP A 185 3.43 2.72 1.17
N SER A 186 4.62 2.55 1.75
CA SER A 186 4.84 2.62 3.19
C SER A 186 4.37 3.96 3.74
N MET A 187 4.83 5.06 3.15
CA MET A 187 4.49 6.43 3.57
C MET A 187 2.98 6.69 3.53
N CYS A 188 2.30 6.26 2.47
CA CYS A 188 0.85 6.40 2.37
C CYS A 188 0.13 5.56 3.43
N SER A 189 0.54 4.31 3.62
CA SER A 189 -0.08 3.38 4.58
C SER A 189 0.10 3.84 6.02
N ASP A 190 1.24 4.42 6.32
CA ASP A 190 1.58 5.03 7.60
C ASP A 190 0.67 6.21 7.95
N LEU A 191 0.48 7.18 7.03
CA LEU A 191 -0.45 8.28 7.27
C LEU A 191 -1.88 7.79 7.53
N VAL A 192 -2.30 6.75 6.81
CA VAL A 192 -3.60 6.12 7.00
C VAL A 192 -3.67 5.42 8.36
N TYR A 193 -2.62 4.73 8.78
CA TYR A 193 -2.51 4.04 10.06
C TYR A 193 -2.51 5.03 11.24
N CYS A 194 -1.67 6.05 11.21
CA CYS A 194 -1.55 7.02 12.31
C CYS A 194 -2.80 7.91 12.46
N ILE A 195 -3.39 8.32 11.34
CA ILE A 195 -4.41 9.38 11.36
C ILE A 195 -5.82 8.81 11.22
N LEU A 196 -6.06 8.00 10.17
CA LEU A 196 -7.42 7.58 9.81
C LEU A 196 -7.90 6.39 10.63
N PHE A 197 -7.03 5.43 10.93
CA PHE A 197 -7.43 4.23 11.67
C PHE A 197 -7.94 4.55 13.10
N PRO A 198 -7.26 5.35 13.95
CA PRO A 198 -7.77 5.73 15.27
C PRO A 198 -9.09 6.49 15.18
N GLN A 199 -9.23 7.40 14.21
CA GLN A 199 -10.47 8.15 14.01
C GLN A 199 -11.63 7.23 13.63
N LEU A 200 -11.39 6.27 12.73
CA LEU A 200 -12.39 5.29 12.35
C LEU A 200 -12.83 4.45 13.56
N LEU A 201 -11.87 3.95 14.35
CA LEU A 201 -12.14 3.16 15.55
C LEU A 201 -13.00 3.95 16.55
N MET A 202 -12.64 5.20 16.81
CA MET A 202 -13.37 6.08 17.71
C MET A 202 -14.80 6.36 17.22
N VAL A 203 -14.98 6.66 15.94
CA VAL A 203 -16.31 6.94 15.38
C VAL A 203 -17.22 5.71 15.36
N VAL A 204 -16.66 4.52 15.12
CA VAL A 204 -17.42 3.27 15.05
C VAL A 204 -17.78 2.74 16.45
N HIS A 205 -16.83 2.70 17.39
CA HIS A 205 -17.04 2.08 18.70
C HIS A 205 -17.44 3.06 19.80
N PHE A 206 -16.99 4.31 19.72
CA PHE A 206 -17.16 5.32 20.77
C PHE A 206 -17.88 6.57 20.26
N LYS A 207 -18.86 6.39 19.36
CA LYS A 207 -19.59 7.47 18.69
C LYS A 207 -20.07 8.60 19.61
N HIS A 208 -20.49 8.30 20.83
CA HIS A 208 -20.96 9.29 21.81
C HIS A 208 -19.87 10.26 22.30
N HIS A 209 -18.61 9.87 22.21
CA HIS A 209 -17.45 10.68 22.60
C HIS A 209 -16.82 11.42 21.41
N CYS A 210 -17.35 11.22 20.20
CA CYS A 210 -16.83 11.80 18.97
C CYS A 210 -17.62 13.05 18.58
N ASN A 211 -16.90 14.12 18.25
CA ASN A 211 -17.48 15.33 17.69
C ASN A 211 -16.55 15.91 16.60
N THR A 212 -17.08 16.81 15.77
CA THR A 212 -16.35 17.36 14.62
C THR A 212 -15.07 18.09 15.01
N TYR A 213 -15.10 18.86 16.10
CA TYR A 213 -13.94 19.61 16.57
C TYR A 213 -12.84 18.67 17.08
N GLY A 214 -13.21 17.67 17.88
CA GLY A 214 -12.29 16.65 18.37
C GLY A 214 -11.66 15.84 17.24
N SER A 215 -12.46 15.47 16.22
CA SER A 215 -11.94 14.78 15.03
C SER A 215 -10.94 15.63 14.25
N LEU A 216 -11.24 16.92 14.06
CA LEU A 216 -10.33 17.84 13.35
C LEU A 216 -9.06 18.11 14.16
N SER A 217 -9.17 18.34 15.46
CA SER A 217 -8.02 18.51 16.35
C SER A 217 -7.14 17.27 16.38
N ALA A 218 -7.72 16.07 16.50
CA ALA A 218 -6.98 14.81 16.46
C ALA A 218 -6.25 14.63 15.12
N TYR A 219 -6.90 14.97 13.99
CA TYR A 219 -6.27 14.94 12.66
C TYR A 219 -5.03 15.83 12.61
N ILE A 220 -5.17 17.10 13.04
CA ILE A 220 -4.07 18.07 12.99
C ILE A 220 -2.93 17.65 13.91
N VAL A 221 -3.23 17.22 15.13
CA VAL A 221 -2.21 16.77 16.10
C VAL A 221 -1.49 15.54 15.57
N ALA A 222 -2.21 14.51 15.11
CA ALA A 222 -1.61 13.30 14.56
C ALA A 222 -0.75 13.61 13.33
N PHE A 223 -1.22 14.47 12.42
CA PHE A 223 -0.44 14.90 11.27
C PHE A 223 0.85 15.62 11.67
N VAL A 224 0.77 16.60 12.57
CA VAL A 224 1.96 17.37 13.01
C VAL A 224 2.96 16.47 13.74
N VAL A 225 2.48 15.64 14.67
CA VAL A 225 3.32 14.68 15.41
C VAL A 225 3.99 13.71 14.44
N ARG A 226 3.24 13.16 13.48
CA ARG A 226 3.81 12.25 12.49
C ARG A 226 4.85 12.92 11.60
N MET A 227 4.54 14.09 11.04
CA MET A 227 5.47 14.83 10.18
C MET A 227 6.72 15.29 10.94
N SER A 228 6.62 15.53 12.25
CA SER A 228 7.75 15.93 13.09
C SER A 228 8.82 14.84 13.27
N GLY A 229 8.46 13.56 13.08
CA GLY A 229 9.42 12.44 13.03
C GLY A 229 10.27 12.40 11.75
N GLY A 230 9.99 13.28 10.78
CA GLY A 230 10.69 13.31 9.51
C GLY A 230 10.17 12.24 8.53
N GLU A 231 10.51 12.44 7.27
CA GLU A 231 10.18 11.53 6.18
C GLU A 231 11.27 11.59 5.12
N PRO A 232 12.18 10.60 5.04
CA PRO A 232 13.30 10.60 4.12
C PRO A 232 12.87 10.74 2.65
N LEU A 233 11.73 10.17 2.27
CA LEU A 233 11.20 10.25 0.89
C LEU A 233 10.76 11.66 0.50
N LEU A 234 10.38 12.49 1.47
CA LEU A 234 10.00 13.88 1.27
C LEU A 234 11.17 14.85 1.53
N GLY A 235 12.35 14.34 1.89
CA GLY A 235 13.51 15.15 2.29
C GLY A 235 13.30 15.88 3.62
N LEU A 236 12.37 15.41 4.45
CA LEU A 236 12.04 16.05 5.72
C LEU A 236 12.91 15.48 6.84
N ALA A 237 13.78 16.32 7.39
CA ALA A 237 14.59 15.96 8.55
C ALA A 237 13.71 15.80 9.81
N PRO A 238 14.02 14.83 10.68
CA PRO A 238 13.33 14.67 11.96
C PRO A 238 13.58 15.89 12.84
N THR A 239 12.49 16.45 13.36
CA THR A 239 12.53 17.48 14.41
C THR A 239 12.39 16.86 15.79
N ILE A 240 11.64 15.76 15.90
CA ILE A 240 11.48 14.94 17.10
C ILE A 240 12.14 13.60 16.88
N HIS A 241 13.12 13.28 17.73
CA HIS A 241 13.74 11.97 17.76
C HIS A 241 12.94 11.07 18.71
N TYR A 242 12.00 10.29 18.15
CA TYR A 242 11.28 9.26 18.90
C TYR A 242 12.23 8.16 19.41
N PRO A 243 11.82 7.40 20.45
CA PRO A 243 12.58 6.25 20.95
C PRO A 243 13.02 5.33 19.80
N GLY A 244 14.21 4.73 19.88
CA GLY A 244 14.75 3.93 18.77
C GLY A 244 15.32 4.76 17.60
N TRP A 245 15.67 6.02 17.83
CA TRP A 245 16.47 6.80 16.89
C TRP A 245 17.92 6.31 16.86
N ASP A 246 18.38 5.86 15.70
CA ASP A 246 19.73 5.31 15.49
C ASP A 246 20.69 6.31 14.81
N GLY A 247 20.42 7.62 14.92
CA GLY A 247 21.24 8.65 14.29
C GLY A 247 20.95 8.88 12.80
N GLU A 248 20.47 7.86 12.09
CA GLU A 248 20.09 7.94 10.66
C GLU A 248 18.61 7.60 10.39
N ARG A 249 18.01 6.73 11.22
CA ARG A 249 16.65 6.19 11.00
C ARG A 249 15.86 6.14 12.28
N GLN A 250 14.54 6.24 12.13
CA GLN A 250 13.58 6.05 13.21
C GLN A 250 13.15 4.59 13.24
N LEU A 251 13.64 3.81 14.21
CA LEU A 251 13.43 2.36 14.31
C LEU A 251 12.21 1.97 15.14
N PHE A 252 11.66 2.89 15.93
CA PHE A 252 10.42 2.67 16.66
C PHE A 252 9.38 3.68 16.20
N PRO A 253 8.19 3.25 15.78
CA PRO A 253 7.44 4.13 14.91
C PRO A 253 6.27 4.79 15.63
N PHE A 254 5.85 5.89 15.01
CA PHE A 254 4.44 6.25 14.81
C PHE A 254 3.55 6.38 16.06
#